data_AF-A0A3R7B4C0-F1
#
_entry.id   AF-A0A3R7B4C0-F1
#
_cell.length_a   1.000
_cell.length_b   1.000
_cell.length_c   1.000
_cell.angle_alpha   90.00
_cell.angle_beta   90.00
_cell.angle_gamma   90.00
#
_symmetry.space_group_name_H-M   'P 1'
#
loop_
_entity.id
_entity.type
_entity.pdbx_description
1 polymer ?
#
loop_
_entity_poly.entity_id
_entity_poly.type
_entity_poly.pdbx_seq_one_letter_code
_entity_poly.pdbx_strand_id
1 'polypeptide(L)'
;MKSTAFLTPMALIMAMMAHDASAHGRLLVPPHRGYIGSLPQFKDFVPKNYGDHSLNAGGIGQTKGGKHGICGDKFSGKRLHETGGEYGKFPQHREKVIGACYAPGSTMDLQVQITANHKGYFEFGLCKLNSLNDKETEECFKTLVQPNGEKDWQLPTGNKVFNMQYMLPDGVSCDGDSHCVLRWHYVGWNNPDADINGQEHYWNCADIYVSNTCGSNPSSSASKPAIPNAPKQTTSSSSADTQPGDPHPVPPQPVDPQPVDPQPVNPQPVDPMLVIT
;
A
#
# COMPACT_ATOMS: atom_id res chain seq x y z
N MET A 1 40.17 32.40 32.08
CA MET A 1 39.94 31.30 31.13
C MET A 1 38.47 30.95 31.18
N LYS A 2 37.68 31.27 30.14
CA LYS A 2 36.26 30.94 30.06
C LYS A 2 36.13 29.68 29.20
N SER A 3 35.68 28.58 29.80
CA SER A 3 35.39 27.35 29.09
C SER A 3 33.99 27.47 28.50
N THR A 4 33.90 27.70 27.19
CA THR A 4 32.64 27.62 26.43
C THR A 4 32.31 26.14 26.23
N ALA A 5 31.38 25.65 27.04
CA ALA A 5 30.92 24.27 26.99
C ALA A 5 30.19 23.98 25.68
N PHE A 6 30.60 22.85 25.08
CA PHE A 6 30.01 22.17 23.95
C PHE A 6 28.55 21.78 24.22
N LEU A 7 27.59 22.65 23.89
CA LEU A 7 26.16 22.30 23.91
C LEU A 7 25.52 22.33 22.52
N THR A 8 26.25 22.74 21.49
CA THR A 8 25.72 22.94 20.14
C THR A 8 25.66 21.71 19.21
N PRO A 9 26.44 20.61 19.36
CA PRO A 9 26.34 19.53 18.38
C PRO A 9 25.16 18.59 18.63
N MET A 10 24.64 18.50 19.86
CA MET A 10 23.58 17.54 20.21
C MET A 10 22.19 17.96 19.71
N ALA A 11 21.92 19.28 19.64
CA ALA A 11 20.68 19.81 19.09
C ALA A 11 20.61 19.70 17.55
N LEU A 12 21.75 19.75 16.85
CA LEU A 12 21.80 19.56 15.40
C LEU A 12 21.56 18.09 15.00
N ILE A 13 21.94 17.13 15.84
CA ILE A 13 21.78 15.69 15.56
C ILE A 13 20.33 15.24 15.78
N MET A 14 19.60 15.81 16.77
CA MET A 14 18.17 15.50 16.95
C MET A 14 17.27 16.11 15.86
N ALA A 15 17.66 17.22 15.24
CA ALA A 15 16.92 17.81 14.12
C ALA A 15 17.01 17.01 12.80
N MET A 16 17.97 16.07 12.69
CA MET A 16 18.08 15.18 11.52
C MET A 16 17.31 13.86 11.68
N MET A 17 16.62 13.65 12.80
CA MET A 17 15.76 12.49 13.05
C MET A 17 14.27 12.83 12.98
N ALA A 18 13.89 13.81 12.16
CA ALA A 18 12.55 13.80 11.56
C ALA A 18 12.56 12.70 10.48
N HIS A 19 12.54 11.44 10.90
CA HIS A 19 12.05 10.39 10.03
C HIS A 19 10.60 10.74 9.75
N ASP A 20 10.32 11.22 8.54
CA ASP A 20 8.99 11.26 7.96
C ASP A 20 8.43 9.84 7.99
N ALA A 21 7.89 9.43 9.13
CA ALA A 21 7.09 8.22 9.26
C ALA A 21 5.69 8.51 8.71
N SER A 22 5.62 8.93 7.45
CA SER A 22 4.37 9.07 6.70
C SER A 22 4.12 7.75 5.98
N ALA A 23 3.55 6.80 6.71
CA ALA A 23 3.27 5.46 6.19
C ALA A 23 1.94 5.47 5.42
N HIS A 24 1.95 5.26 4.09
CA HIS A 24 1.00 5.90 3.17
C HIS A 24 0.56 5.01 1.97
N GLY A 25 0.67 3.69 2.12
CA GLY A 25 0.07 2.67 1.25
C GLY A 25 0.81 2.34 -0.06
N ARG A 26 0.66 1.09 -0.52
CA ARG A 26 1.26 0.59 -1.78
C ARG A 26 0.46 -0.50 -2.46
N LEU A 27 0.47 -0.54 -3.79
CA LEU A 27 -0.08 -1.61 -4.60
C LEU A 27 0.88 -2.82 -4.66
N LEU A 28 0.51 -3.92 -4.01
CA LEU A 28 1.33 -5.13 -3.92
C LEU A 28 1.13 -6.08 -5.10
N VAL A 29 -0.11 -6.21 -5.58
CA VAL A 29 -0.47 -7.13 -6.69
C VAL A 29 -1.34 -6.39 -7.69
N PRO A 30 -0.90 -6.28 -8.97
CA PRO A 30 0.48 -6.52 -9.41
C PRO A 30 1.46 -5.56 -8.70
N PRO A 31 2.72 -5.95 -8.46
CA PRO A 31 3.66 -5.10 -7.72
C PRO A 31 3.94 -3.81 -8.49
N HIS A 32 3.71 -2.65 -7.86
CA HIS A 32 4.03 -1.37 -8.48
C HIS A 32 5.54 -1.13 -8.57
N ARG A 33 5.94 -0.21 -9.45
CA ARG A 33 7.34 0.11 -9.76
C ARG A 33 8.20 0.41 -8.53
N GLY A 34 7.66 1.08 -7.51
CA GLY A 34 8.40 1.34 -6.27
C GLY A 34 8.65 0.08 -5.44
N TYR A 35 7.66 -0.82 -5.37
CA TYR A 35 7.75 -2.05 -4.57
C TYR A 35 8.47 -3.19 -5.29
N ILE A 36 8.38 -3.28 -6.62
CA ILE A 36 8.78 -4.45 -7.40
C ILE A 36 10.23 -4.91 -7.12
N GLY A 37 11.17 -3.97 -6.94
CA GLY A 37 12.57 -4.27 -6.61
C GLY A 37 12.80 -4.88 -5.22
N SER A 38 11.82 -4.85 -4.32
CA SER A 38 11.85 -5.56 -3.04
C SER A 38 11.62 -7.07 -3.18
N LEU A 39 11.12 -7.52 -4.34
CA LEU A 39 10.82 -8.93 -4.58
C LEU A 39 12.08 -9.65 -5.12
N PRO A 40 12.41 -10.85 -4.60
CA PRO A 40 13.62 -11.57 -5.00
C PRO A 40 13.79 -11.79 -6.51
N GLN A 41 12.67 -11.94 -7.24
CA GLN A 41 12.66 -12.16 -8.68
C GLN A 41 13.05 -10.94 -9.52
N PHE A 42 12.96 -9.73 -8.96
CA PHE A 42 13.19 -8.47 -9.69
C PHE A 42 14.40 -7.66 -9.18
N LYS A 43 15.00 -8.07 -8.06
CA LYS A 43 16.07 -7.35 -7.36
C LYS A 43 17.29 -7.01 -8.23
N ASP A 44 17.56 -7.81 -9.25
CA ASP A 44 18.71 -7.63 -10.16
C ASP A 44 18.39 -6.69 -11.33
N PHE A 45 17.12 -6.28 -11.50
CA PHE A 45 16.63 -5.42 -12.58
C PHE A 45 16.14 -4.06 -12.08
N VAL A 46 15.51 -4.03 -10.90
CA VAL A 46 14.93 -2.80 -10.32
C VAL A 46 15.51 -2.59 -8.92
N PRO A 47 16.10 -1.42 -8.62
CA PRO A 47 16.60 -1.14 -7.29
C PRO A 47 15.44 -1.10 -6.28
N LYS A 48 15.74 -1.48 -5.03
CA LYS A 48 14.77 -1.39 -3.94
C LYS A 48 14.48 0.07 -3.59
N ASN A 49 13.22 0.50 -3.69
CA ASN A 49 12.75 1.74 -3.10
C ASN A 49 12.30 1.49 -1.65
N TYR A 50 12.94 2.14 -0.68
CA TYR A 50 12.54 2.03 0.73
C TYR A 50 11.32 2.89 1.09
N GLY A 51 11.01 3.91 0.28
CA GLY A 51 9.84 4.79 0.40
C GLY A 51 8.74 4.46 -0.60
N ASP A 52 8.65 3.19 -1.03
CA ASP A 52 7.67 2.71 -2.00
C ASP A 52 6.21 2.93 -1.58
N HIS A 53 5.95 3.05 -0.28
CA HIS A 53 4.65 3.23 0.33
C HIS A 53 4.32 4.70 0.67
N SER A 54 5.04 5.67 0.09
CA SER A 54 4.87 7.10 0.38
C SER A 54 4.81 7.96 -0.90
N LEU A 55 4.28 7.41 -2.00
CA LEU A 55 4.20 8.08 -3.30
C LEU A 55 3.00 9.04 -3.38
N ASN A 56 3.08 10.12 -2.59
CA ASN A 56 2.00 11.08 -2.38
C ASN A 56 2.11 12.37 -3.21
N ALA A 57 2.82 12.31 -4.33
CA ALA A 57 3.12 13.45 -5.20
C ALA A 57 3.78 14.67 -4.50
N GLY A 58 4.47 14.43 -3.38
CA GLY A 58 5.09 15.49 -2.58
C GLY A 58 4.16 16.12 -1.55
N GLY A 59 3.01 15.50 -1.28
CA GLY A 59 2.07 15.87 -0.22
C GLY A 59 1.04 16.93 -0.61
N ILE A 60 0.07 17.15 0.28
CA ILE A 60 -1.10 18.02 0.07
C ILE A 60 -0.71 19.43 -0.39
N GLY A 61 0.39 19.97 0.13
CA GLY A 61 0.88 21.30 -0.26
C GLY A 61 1.22 21.42 -1.76
N GLN A 62 1.54 20.30 -2.43
CA GLN A 62 1.76 20.24 -3.88
C GLN A 62 0.46 19.90 -4.63
N THR A 63 -0.30 18.92 -4.15
CA THR A 63 -1.49 18.40 -4.86
C THR A 63 -2.69 19.35 -4.82
N LYS A 64 -2.78 20.27 -3.84
CA LYS A 64 -3.88 21.24 -3.74
C LYS A 64 -4.08 22.09 -4.99
N GLY A 65 -3.02 22.30 -5.77
CA GLY A 65 -3.07 22.98 -7.07
C GLY A 65 -3.41 22.08 -8.27
N GLY A 66 -3.81 20.83 -8.03
CA GLY A 66 -4.07 19.81 -9.05
C GLY A 66 -2.81 19.26 -9.74
N LYS A 67 -1.61 19.54 -9.20
CA LYS A 67 -0.34 19.16 -9.82
C LYS A 67 0.25 17.93 -9.14
N HIS A 68 0.46 16.86 -9.91
CA HIS A 68 1.08 15.63 -9.44
C HIS A 68 1.89 14.96 -10.56
N GLY A 69 2.78 14.04 -10.18
CA GLY A 69 3.37 13.09 -11.12
C GLY A 69 2.38 11.99 -11.48
N ILE A 70 2.57 11.36 -12.65
CA ILE A 70 1.63 10.34 -13.15
C ILE A 70 1.63 9.10 -12.23
N CYS A 71 2.81 8.77 -11.70
CA CYS A 71 3.08 7.59 -10.90
C CYS A 71 3.47 7.92 -9.45
N GLY A 72 3.01 9.06 -8.94
CA GLY A 72 3.10 9.43 -7.52
C GLY A 72 4.37 10.20 -7.11
N ASP A 73 5.26 10.47 -8.06
CA ASP A 73 6.35 11.43 -7.88
C ASP A 73 5.83 12.87 -7.75
N LYS A 74 6.62 13.75 -7.15
CA LYS A 74 6.29 15.19 -7.12
C LYS A 74 6.25 15.79 -8.53
N PHE A 75 5.33 16.74 -8.74
CA PHE A 75 5.17 17.38 -10.05
C PHE A 75 6.45 18.07 -10.54
N SER A 76 7.10 18.86 -9.69
CA SER A 76 8.30 19.67 -10.00
C SER A 76 9.63 18.94 -9.78
N GLY A 77 9.65 17.61 -9.87
CA GLY A 77 10.82 16.79 -9.59
C GLY A 77 11.18 15.77 -10.66
N LYS A 78 12.22 14.99 -10.37
CA LYS A 78 12.52 13.78 -11.12
C LYS A 78 11.33 12.83 -11.01
N ARG A 79 10.91 12.30 -12.16
CA ARG A 79 9.85 11.29 -12.27
C ARG A 79 10.47 9.91 -12.21
N LEU A 80 10.75 9.43 -11.01
CA LEU A 80 11.49 8.18 -10.78
C LEU A 80 10.63 6.94 -11.10
N HIS A 81 9.32 7.04 -10.95
CA HIS A 81 8.36 5.95 -11.09
C HIS A 81 7.61 5.98 -12.43
N GLU A 82 7.84 6.98 -13.29
CA GLU A 82 7.33 7.00 -14.66
C GLU A 82 8.24 6.16 -15.58
N THR A 83 7.76 5.82 -16.79
CA THR A 83 8.52 4.98 -17.72
C THR A 83 9.92 5.57 -17.94
N GLY A 84 10.96 4.73 -17.95
CA GLY A 84 12.37 5.11 -18.10
C GLY A 84 13.02 5.72 -16.85
N GLY A 85 12.28 5.91 -15.77
CA GLY A 85 12.80 6.38 -14.48
C GLY A 85 13.69 5.35 -13.76
N GLU A 86 14.05 5.66 -12.52
CA GLU A 86 14.84 4.77 -11.67
C GLU A 86 14.09 3.47 -11.32
N TYR A 87 12.77 3.52 -11.26
CA TYR A 87 11.91 2.39 -10.93
C TYR A 87 11.03 1.94 -12.12
N GLY A 88 10.81 2.79 -13.12
CA GLY A 88 10.10 2.44 -14.36
C GLY A 88 11.01 1.82 -15.42
N LYS A 89 11.43 0.57 -15.22
CA LYS A 89 12.52 -0.06 -16.00
C LYS A 89 12.10 -0.86 -17.24
N PHE A 90 10.83 -0.79 -17.64
CA PHE A 90 10.35 -1.50 -18.82
C PHE A 90 11.18 -1.24 -20.09
N PRO A 91 11.61 0.00 -20.42
CA PRO A 91 12.43 0.23 -21.62
C PRO A 91 13.77 -0.53 -21.62
N GLN A 92 14.34 -0.80 -20.44
CA GLN A 92 15.63 -1.48 -20.29
C GLN A 92 15.51 -3.00 -20.15
N HIS A 93 14.42 -3.48 -19.58
CA HIS A 93 14.30 -4.87 -19.14
C HIS A 93 13.08 -5.61 -19.68
N ARG A 94 12.16 -4.92 -20.37
CA ARG A 94 11.00 -5.47 -21.08
C ARG A 94 10.20 -6.44 -20.19
N GLU A 95 9.93 -7.64 -20.66
CA GLU A 95 9.15 -8.67 -19.96
C GLU A 95 9.71 -9.03 -18.57
N LYS A 96 11.01 -8.79 -18.31
CA LYS A 96 11.65 -9.14 -17.04
C LYS A 96 11.20 -8.25 -15.86
N VAL A 97 10.52 -7.14 -16.13
CA VAL A 97 9.99 -6.23 -15.10
C VAL A 97 8.47 -6.09 -15.18
N ILE A 98 7.80 -7.04 -15.84
CA ILE A 98 6.34 -7.15 -15.84
C ILE A 98 5.89 -7.84 -14.56
N GLY A 99 5.04 -7.16 -13.79
CA GLY A 99 4.56 -7.63 -12.49
C GLY A 99 3.46 -8.68 -12.56
N ALA A 100 2.69 -8.72 -13.66
CA ALA A 100 1.65 -9.72 -13.91
C ALA A 100 1.25 -9.77 -15.40
N CYS A 101 0.63 -10.89 -15.80
CA CYS A 101 0.09 -11.12 -17.14
C CYS A 101 -1.38 -11.54 -16.99
N TYR A 102 -2.29 -10.85 -17.71
CA TYR A 102 -3.72 -11.12 -17.66
C TYR A 102 -4.31 -11.34 -19.07
N ALA A 103 -5.38 -12.12 -19.17
CA ALA A 103 -6.11 -12.22 -20.43
C ALA A 103 -6.93 -10.94 -20.69
N PRO A 104 -7.14 -10.52 -21.95
CA PRO A 104 -8.06 -9.42 -22.27
C PRO A 104 -9.46 -9.68 -21.70
N GLY A 105 -10.13 -8.64 -21.19
CA GLY A 105 -11.47 -8.77 -20.59
C GLY A 105 -11.52 -9.47 -19.22
N SER A 106 -10.39 -9.97 -18.71
CA SER A 106 -10.38 -10.72 -17.45
C SER A 106 -10.57 -9.82 -16.22
N THR A 107 -11.07 -10.41 -15.14
CA THR A 107 -11.08 -9.79 -13.81
C THR A 107 -9.73 -10.01 -13.14
N MET A 108 -9.11 -8.92 -12.68
CA MET A 108 -7.86 -8.94 -11.94
C MET A 108 -8.12 -8.97 -10.43
N ASP A 109 -7.45 -9.85 -9.71
CA ASP A 109 -7.35 -9.81 -8.25
C ASP A 109 -6.21 -8.86 -7.85
N LEU A 110 -6.54 -7.77 -7.18
CA LEU A 110 -5.58 -6.74 -6.78
C LEU A 110 -5.39 -6.74 -5.27
N GLN A 111 -4.17 -6.39 -4.83
CA GLN A 111 -3.83 -6.27 -3.41
C GLN A 111 -3.17 -4.93 -3.12
N VAL A 112 -3.75 -4.19 -2.18
CA VAL A 112 -3.22 -2.90 -1.71
C VAL A 112 -2.91 -3.02 -0.24
N GLN A 113 -1.69 -2.70 0.17
CA GLN A 113 -1.34 -2.56 1.57
C GLN A 113 -1.56 -1.12 2.01
N ILE A 114 -2.27 -0.94 3.12
CA ILE A 114 -2.40 0.34 3.81
C ILE A 114 -1.67 0.27 5.15
N THR A 115 -0.78 1.22 5.38
CA THR A 115 0.00 1.34 6.62
C THR A 115 -0.50 2.45 7.52
N ALA A 116 -1.13 3.49 6.96
CA ALA A 116 -2.03 4.41 7.66
C ALA A 116 -3.29 4.66 6.82
N ASN A 117 -4.44 4.46 7.44
CA ASN A 117 -5.74 4.57 6.79
C ASN A 117 -6.30 5.99 6.95
N HIS A 118 -6.43 6.71 5.84
CA HIS A 118 -6.97 8.06 5.78
C HIS A 118 -8.41 8.11 5.24
N LYS A 119 -9.19 7.03 5.39
CA LYS A 119 -10.54 6.87 4.83
C LYS A 119 -10.54 7.01 3.30
N GLY A 120 -11.63 7.43 2.68
CA GLY A 120 -11.70 7.68 1.24
C GLY A 120 -11.83 6.42 0.41
N TYR A 121 -11.21 6.40 -0.77
CA TYR A 121 -11.46 5.36 -1.76
C TYR A 121 -10.28 5.16 -2.71
N PHE A 122 -10.26 4.00 -3.38
CA PHE A 122 -9.31 3.68 -4.43
C PHE A 122 -9.95 3.75 -5.81
N GLU A 123 -9.19 4.24 -6.77
CA GLU A 123 -9.49 4.15 -8.20
C GLU A 123 -8.38 3.37 -8.90
N PHE A 124 -8.75 2.71 -9.99
CA PHE A 124 -7.81 2.04 -10.88
C PHE A 124 -7.98 2.53 -12.31
N GLY A 125 -6.87 2.81 -12.97
CA GLY A 125 -6.84 3.19 -14.38
C GLY A 125 -5.84 2.34 -15.16
N LEU A 126 -6.11 2.15 -16.44
CA LEU A 126 -5.22 1.44 -17.37
C LEU A 126 -4.79 2.35 -18.51
N CYS A 127 -3.48 2.44 -18.73
CA CYS A 127 -2.89 3.11 -19.88
C CYS A 127 -2.16 2.08 -20.74
N LYS A 128 -2.45 2.03 -22.05
CA LYS A 128 -1.70 1.19 -22.99
C LYS A 128 -0.59 2.03 -23.64
N LEU A 129 0.65 1.58 -23.47
CA LEU A 129 1.83 2.14 -24.13
C LEU A 129 2.19 1.25 -25.33
N ASN A 130 2.37 1.86 -26.51
CA ASN A 130 2.50 1.13 -27.78
C ASN A 130 3.94 0.80 -28.14
N SER A 131 4.90 1.52 -27.56
CA SER A 131 6.34 1.35 -27.83
C SER A 131 7.15 1.37 -26.53
N LEU A 132 8.37 0.84 -26.59
CA LEU A 132 9.29 0.72 -25.46
C LEU A 132 9.50 2.00 -24.65
N ASN A 133 9.55 3.15 -25.33
CA ASN A 133 9.91 4.43 -24.73
C ASN A 133 8.72 5.38 -24.57
N ASP A 134 7.51 4.93 -24.90
CA ASP A 134 6.31 5.72 -24.70
C ASP A 134 6.19 6.11 -23.22
N LYS A 135 5.64 7.28 -22.96
CA LYS A 135 5.42 7.78 -21.61
C LYS A 135 3.94 7.78 -21.30
N GLU A 136 3.63 7.54 -20.04
CA GLU A 136 2.29 7.72 -19.53
C GLU A 136 1.91 9.20 -19.58
N THR A 137 0.65 9.46 -19.89
CA THR A 137 0.01 10.78 -19.72
C THR A 137 -1.31 10.58 -19.01
N GLU A 138 -1.86 11.64 -18.42
CA GLU A 138 -3.17 11.55 -17.75
C GLU A 138 -4.28 11.09 -18.71
N GLU A 139 -4.24 11.55 -19.97
CA GLU A 139 -5.24 11.26 -20.99
C GLU A 139 -5.24 9.80 -21.46
N CYS A 140 -4.10 9.12 -21.29
CA CYS A 140 -3.95 7.71 -21.63
C CYS A 140 -4.79 6.82 -20.71
N PHE A 141 -4.88 7.16 -19.42
CA PHE A 141 -5.55 6.32 -18.44
C PHE A 141 -7.05 6.27 -18.68
N LYS A 142 -7.57 5.05 -18.80
CA LYS A 142 -9.00 4.77 -18.80
C LYS A 142 -9.37 4.15 -17.46
N THR A 143 -10.36 4.74 -16.79
CA THR A 143 -10.87 4.24 -15.51
C THR A 143 -11.40 2.82 -15.68
N LEU A 144 -10.96 1.92 -14.81
CA LEU A 144 -11.46 0.56 -14.70
C LEU A 144 -12.65 0.52 -13.73
N VAL A 145 -13.44 -0.54 -13.84
CA VAL A 145 -14.59 -0.77 -12.96
C VAL A 145 -14.45 -2.12 -12.26
N GLN A 146 -15.03 -2.19 -11.07
CA GLN A 146 -15.24 -3.43 -10.34
C GLN A 146 -16.29 -4.30 -11.03
N PRO A 147 -16.35 -5.61 -10.74
CA PRO A 147 -17.38 -6.51 -11.28
C PRO A 147 -18.83 -6.07 -10.98
N ASN A 148 -19.05 -5.32 -9.89
CA ASN A 148 -20.36 -4.75 -9.54
C ASN A 148 -20.70 -3.48 -10.35
N GLY A 149 -19.81 -3.01 -11.22
CA GLY A 149 -19.97 -1.80 -12.05
C GLY A 149 -19.49 -0.50 -11.39
N GLU A 150 -19.07 -0.53 -10.12
CA GLU A 150 -18.57 0.66 -9.43
C GLU A 150 -17.13 0.98 -9.82
N LYS A 151 -16.80 2.28 -9.90
CA LYS A 151 -15.43 2.75 -10.16
C LYS A 151 -14.59 2.79 -8.89
N ASP A 152 -15.21 3.21 -7.79
CA ASP A 152 -14.51 3.56 -6.57
C ASP A 152 -14.61 2.43 -5.56
N TRP A 153 -13.47 1.94 -5.08
CA TRP A 153 -13.43 0.99 -3.98
C TRP A 153 -13.35 1.73 -2.66
N GLN A 154 -14.45 1.78 -1.91
CA GLN A 154 -14.52 2.49 -0.63
C GLN A 154 -13.61 1.83 0.40
N LEU A 155 -12.64 2.57 0.94
CA LEU A 155 -11.63 2.03 1.86
C LEU A 155 -12.25 1.74 3.25
N PRO A 156 -12.37 0.46 3.67
CA PRO A 156 -12.79 0.12 5.02
C PRO A 156 -11.71 0.51 6.03
N THR A 157 -12.09 0.54 7.31
CA THR A 157 -11.14 0.84 8.38
C THR A 157 -10.05 -0.23 8.51
N GLY A 158 -8.89 0.21 9.01
CA GLY A 158 -7.76 -0.66 9.38
C GLY A 158 -6.51 -0.48 8.50
N ASN A 159 -5.37 -0.85 9.08
CA ASN A 159 -4.06 -0.82 8.43
C ASN A 159 -3.64 -2.26 8.13
N LYS A 160 -3.96 -2.72 6.92
CA LYS A 160 -3.78 -4.11 6.49
C LYS A 160 -3.66 -4.18 4.97
N VAL A 161 -3.50 -5.40 4.47
CA VAL A 161 -3.70 -5.69 3.05
C VAL A 161 -5.19 -5.83 2.78
N PHE A 162 -5.67 -5.06 1.80
CA PHE A 162 -7.01 -5.18 1.24
C PHE A 162 -6.93 -5.95 -0.09
N ASN A 163 -8.00 -6.69 -0.39
CA ASN A 163 -8.16 -7.43 -1.64
C ASN A 163 -9.40 -6.90 -2.35
N MET A 164 -9.29 -6.67 -3.66
CA MET A 164 -10.35 -6.09 -4.49
C MET A 164 -10.24 -6.65 -5.91
N GLN A 165 -11.29 -6.48 -6.70
CA GLN A 165 -11.32 -6.95 -8.09
C GLN A 165 -11.67 -5.82 -9.03
N TYR A 166 -10.99 -5.76 -10.17
CA TYR A 166 -11.27 -4.82 -11.25
C TYR A 166 -11.18 -5.53 -12.60
N MET A 167 -12.02 -5.12 -13.55
CA MET A 167 -12.09 -5.73 -14.87
C MET A 167 -11.19 -5.00 -15.87
N LEU A 168 -10.42 -5.74 -16.65
CA LEU A 168 -9.74 -5.21 -17.82
C LEU A 168 -10.75 -4.99 -18.96
N PRO A 169 -10.57 -3.97 -19.81
CA PRO A 169 -11.42 -3.79 -20.97
C PRO A 169 -11.24 -4.94 -21.98
N ASP A 170 -12.33 -5.28 -22.66
CA ASP A 170 -12.29 -6.23 -23.77
C ASP A 170 -11.40 -5.73 -24.91
N GLY A 171 -10.70 -6.67 -25.56
CA GLY A 171 -9.89 -6.38 -26.75
C GLY A 171 -8.59 -5.58 -26.50
N VAL A 172 -8.31 -5.17 -25.25
CA VAL A 172 -7.01 -4.59 -24.91
C VAL A 172 -5.94 -5.67 -24.96
N SER A 173 -4.86 -5.41 -25.70
CA SER A 173 -3.66 -6.24 -25.73
C SER A 173 -2.43 -5.35 -25.70
N CYS A 174 -1.46 -5.70 -24.87
CA CYS A 174 -0.22 -4.98 -24.63
C CYS A 174 0.83 -5.95 -24.08
N ASP A 175 1.69 -6.42 -24.98
CA ASP A 175 2.77 -7.37 -24.71
C ASP A 175 3.95 -7.17 -25.68
N GLY A 176 5.09 -7.77 -25.38
CA GLY A 176 6.33 -7.59 -26.14
C GLY A 176 6.92 -6.19 -25.94
N ASP A 177 7.00 -5.39 -27.00
CA ASP A 177 7.48 -4.00 -26.97
C ASP A 177 6.39 -3.02 -26.50
N SER A 178 5.13 -3.49 -26.45
CA SER A 178 4.00 -2.80 -25.81
C SER A 178 3.81 -3.34 -24.40
N HIS A 179 3.33 -2.49 -23.49
CA HIS A 179 2.89 -2.89 -22.16
C HIS A 179 1.75 -2.00 -21.69
N CYS A 180 1.02 -2.45 -20.69
CA CYS A 180 0.05 -1.61 -20.01
C CYS A 180 0.57 -1.17 -18.65
N VAL A 181 0.24 0.06 -18.29
CA VAL A 181 0.48 0.62 -16.98
C VAL A 181 -0.85 0.62 -16.23
N LEU A 182 -0.93 -0.18 -15.17
CA LEU A 182 -2.02 -0.13 -14.21
C LEU A 182 -1.68 0.93 -13.17
N ARG A 183 -2.55 1.92 -12.98
CA ARG A 183 -2.40 2.95 -11.96
C ARG A 183 -3.41 2.73 -10.84
N TRP A 184 -2.91 2.52 -9.63
CA TRP A 184 -3.69 2.69 -8.42
C TRP A 184 -3.63 4.16 -7.99
N HIS A 185 -4.78 4.76 -7.71
CA HIS A 185 -4.90 6.08 -7.12
C HIS A 185 -5.70 5.97 -5.83
N TYR A 186 -5.11 6.37 -4.72
CA TYR A 186 -5.81 6.50 -3.45
C TYR A 186 -6.12 7.97 -3.19
N VAL A 187 -7.40 8.29 -3.01
CA VAL A 187 -7.91 9.58 -2.54
C VAL A 187 -8.30 9.42 -1.08
N GLY A 188 -7.58 10.10 -0.17
CA GLY A 188 -7.92 10.17 1.25
C GLY A 188 -9.19 11.00 1.50
N TRP A 189 -9.75 10.91 2.71
CA TRP A 189 -10.95 11.66 3.10
C TRP A 189 -10.96 12.02 4.59
N ASN A 190 -9.80 12.36 5.13
CA ASN A 190 -9.60 12.69 6.54
C ASN A 190 -9.49 14.20 6.80
N ASN A 191 -9.50 15.04 5.75
CA ASN A 191 -9.57 16.49 5.88
C ASN A 191 -11.03 16.96 5.75
N PRO A 192 -11.75 17.23 6.86
CA PRO A 192 -13.11 17.74 6.78
C PRO A 192 -13.10 19.11 6.08
N ASP A 193 -14.16 19.40 5.32
CA ASP A 193 -14.37 20.67 4.62
C ASP A 193 -13.42 20.99 3.45
N ALA A 194 -12.52 20.07 3.10
CA ALA A 194 -11.68 20.17 1.90
C ALA A 194 -12.36 19.53 0.68
N ASP A 195 -12.13 20.13 -0.49
CA ASP A 195 -12.45 19.48 -1.77
C ASP A 195 -11.50 18.31 -2.05
N ILE A 196 -11.69 17.64 -3.19
CA ILE A 196 -10.86 16.48 -3.56
C ILE A 196 -9.37 16.82 -3.56
N ASN A 197 -8.96 18.00 -4.07
CA ASN A 197 -7.55 18.40 -4.15
C ASN A 197 -6.95 18.74 -2.77
N GLY A 198 -7.79 19.10 -1.80
CA GLY A 198 -7.39 19.32 -0.42
C GLY A 198 -7.26 18.05 0.41
N GLN A 199 -7.48 16.87 -0.18
CA GLN A 199 -7.19 15.57 0.44
C GLN A 199 -5.75 15.13 0.15
N GLU A 200 -5.25 14.17 0.94
CA GLU A 200 -4.02 13.48 0.57
C GLU A 200 -4.30 12.46 -0.53
N HIS A 201 -3.36 12.33 -1.45
CA HIS A 201 -3.46 11.40 -2.57
C HIS A 201 -2.20 10.59 -2.73
N TYR A 202 -2.34 9.38 -3.29
CA TYR A 202 -1.22 8.51 -3.60
C TYR A 202 -1.41 7.87 -4.96
N TRP A 203 -0.32 7.74 -5.71
CA TRP A 203 -0.36 7.05 -7.00
C TRP A 203 0.74 6.02 -7.08
N ASN A 204 0.40 4.86 -7.61
CA ASN A 204 1.36 3.81 -7.93
C ASN A 204 1.09 3.30 -9.34
N CYS A 205 2.15 3.13 -10.13
CA CYS A 205 2.08 2.51 -11.45
C CYS A 205 2.71 1.11 -11.40
N ALA A 206 2.03 0.12 -11.98
CA ALA A 206 2.53 -1.24 -12.16
C ALA A 206 2.53 -1.61 -13.64
N ASP A 207 3.63 -2.19 -14.11
CA ASP A 207 3.76 -2.67 -15.48
C ASP A 207 3.16 -4.08 -15.60
N ILE A 208 2.17 -4.23 -16.48
CA ILE A 208 1.50 -5.50 -16.74
C ILE A 208 1.47 -5.82 -18.22
N TYR A 209 1.36 -7.10 -18.52
CA TYR A 209 0.95 -7.56 -19.84
C TYR A 209 -0.52 -7.94 -19.86
N VAL A 210 -1.16 -7.62 -20.98
CA VAL A 210 -2.48 -8.13 -21.34
C VAL A 210 -2.35 -8.83 -22.68
N SER A 211 -2.55 -10.14 -22.71
CA SER A 211 -2.32 -10.95 -23.92
C SER A 211 -3.14 -12.23 -23.87
N ASN A 212 -3.58 -12.73 -25.01
CA ASN A 212 -4.26 -14.02 -25.13
C ASN A 212 -3.37 -15.21 -24.75
N THR A 213 -2.06 -14.98 -24.61
CA THR A 213 -1.09 -15.98 -24.16
C THR A 213 -0.98 -16.05 -22.64
N CYS A 214 -1.50 -15.06 -21.91
CA CYS A 214 -1.54 -15.08 -20.45
C CYS A 214 -2.46 -16.22 -19.99
N GLY A 215 -1.91 -17.21 -19.27
CA GLY A 215 -2.62 -18.41 -18.83
C GLY A 215 -2.54 -19.63 -19.77
N SER A 216 -1.97 -19.49 -20.97
CA SER A 216 -1.81 -20.57 -21.96
C SER A 216 -0.44 -21.25 -21.91
N ASN A 217 0.51 -20.70 -21.14
CA ASN A 217 1.83 -21.30 -20.90
C ASN A 217 1.87 -22.03 -19.55
N PRO A 218 2.23 -23.32 -19.49
CA PRO A 218 2.32 -24.08 -18.24
C PRO A 218 3.45 -23.63 -17.31
N SER A 219 4.22 -22.59 -17.67
CA SER A 219 5.41 -22.14 -16.92
C SER A 219 5.23 -20.83 -16.14
N SER A 220 4.05 -20.20 -16.16
CA SER A 220 3.78 -19.07 -15.28
C SER A 220 2.37 -19.18 -14.72
N SER A 221 2.16 -20.20 -13.89
CA SER A 221 1.22 -20.03 -12.79
C SER A 221 1.57 -18.71 -12.13
N ALA A 222 0.60 -17.82 -12.03
CA ALA A 222 0.62 -16.73 -11.08
C ALA A 222 1.05 -17.33 -9.74
N SER A 223 2.35 -17.19 -9.43
CA SER A 223 2.87 -17.54 -8.13
C SER A 223 2.29 -16.45 -7.27
N LYS A 224 1.11 -16.74 -6.71
CA LYS A 224 0.59 -16.08 -5.52
C LYS A 224 1.80 -15.75 -4.65
N PRO A 225 2.18 -14.47 -4.48
CA PRO A 225 3.31 -14.13 -3.67
C PRO A 225 3.09 -14.74 -2.29
N ALA A 226 4.02 -15.59 -1.86
CA ALA A 226 3.95 -16.21 -0.55
C ALA A 226 3.96 -15.08 0.49
N ILE A 227 2.89 -15.03 1.28
CA ILE A 227 2.73 -14.13 2.42
C ILE A 227 3.89 -14.40 3.39
N PRO A 228 4.68 -13.39 3.82
CA PRO A 228 5.59 -13.57 4.93
C PRO A 228 4.76 -13.87 6.19
N ASN A 229 4.93 -15.08 6.74
CA ASN A 229 4.26 -15.54 7.94
C ASN A 229 4.35 -14.51 9.07
N ALA A 230 3.20 -14.12 9.61
CA ALA A 230 3.11 -13.48 10.92
C ALA A 230 3.67 -14.43 12.02
N PRO A 231 4.19 -13.90 13.14
CA PRO A 231 4.79 -14.73 14.19
C PRO A 231 3.77 -15.71 14.78
N LYS A 232 4.14 -16.99 14.77
CA LYS A 232 3.39 -18.12 15.30
C LYS A 232 3.26 -17.99 16.82
N GLN A 233 2.07 -17.68 17.33
CA GLN A 233 1.75 -17.85 18.75
C GLN A 233 1.70 -19.34 19.06
N THR A 234 2.65 -19.79 19.88
CA THR A 234 2.69 -21.10 20.51
C THR A 234 1.70 -21.15 21.66
N THR A 235 0.69 -22.02 21.56
CA THR A 235 0.06 -22.64 22.73
C THR A 235 -0.33 -24.09 22.41
N SER A 236 0.47 -24.98 22.99
CA SER A 236 0.22 -26.38 23.38
C SER A 236 -1.20 -26.95 23.20
N SER A 237 -1.31 -27.97 22.35
CA SER A 237 -2.43 -28.92 22.32
C SER A 237 -2.05 -30.19 23.08
N SER A 238 -2.74 -30.47 24.18
CA SER A 238 -2.81 -31.80 24.81
C SER A 238 -4.03 -32.52 24.28
N SER A 239 -3.82 -33.72 23.75
CA SER A 239 -4.84 -34.62 23.21
C SER A 239 -5.64 -35.29 24.33
N ALA A 240 -6.96 -35.44 24.15
CA ALA A 240 -7.73 -36.59 24.61
C ALA A 240 -9.05 -36.68 23.83
N ASP A 241 -9.37 -37.92 23.47
CA ASP A 241 -10.38 -38.43 22.54
C ASP A 241 -11.65 -38.87 23.29
N THR A 242 -12.86 -38.49 22.86
CA THR A 242 -14.03 -39.41 22.70
C THR A 242 -15.27 -38.74 22.04
N GLN A 243 -15.99 -39.60 21.32
CA GLN A 243 -17.16 -39.50 20.40
C GLN A 243 -18.46 -38.82 20.93
N PRO A 244 -19.42 -38.38 20.06
CA PRO A 244 -20.45 -37.40 20.41
C PRO A 244 -21.77 -37.99 20.91
N GLY A 245 -22.42 -37.26 21.82
CA GLY A 245 -23.81 -37.45 22.21
C GLY A 245 -24.57 -36.13 22.12
N ASP A 246 -25.59 -36.10 21.27
CA ASP A 246 -26.63 -35.06 21.25
C ASP A 246 -27.46 -35.18 22.55
N PRO A 247 -27.81 -34.08 23.24
CA PRO A 247 -29.22 -33.66 23.13
C PRO A 247 -29.51 -32.14 23.34
N HIS A 248 -30.49 -31.66 22.57
CA HIS A 248 -31.55 -30.66 22.84
C HIS A 248 -31.24 -29.31 23.56
N PRO A 249 -31.80 -28.19 23.05
CA PRO A 249 -31.56 -26.85 23.59
C PRO A 249 -32.38 -26.54 24.85
N VAL A 250 -31.71 -26.03 25.89
CA VAL A 250 -32.32 -25.42 27.08
C VAL A 250 -32.27 -23.89 26.93
N PRO A 251 -33.36 -23.14 27.21
CA PRO A 251 -33.37 -21.69 27.09
C PRO A 251 -32.55 -21.00 28.20
N PRO A 252 -31.99 -19.81 27.96
CA PRO A 252 -31.12 -19.14 28.93
C PRO A 252 -31.94 -18.57 30.10
N GLN A 253 -31.44 -18.78 31.33
CA GLN A 253 -31.92 -18.06 32.52
C GLN A 253 -31.19 -16.71 32.67
N PRO A 254 -31.82 -15.68 33.26
CA PRO A 254 -31.21 -14.37 33.46
C PRO A 254 -30.22 -14.40 34.63
N VAL A 255 -29.07 -13.77 34.46
CA VAL A 255 -28.08 -13.58 35.53
C VAL A 255 -28.17 -12.13 36.02
N ASP A 256 -28.48 -11.95 37.30
CA ASP A 256 -28.46 -10.64 37.96
C ASP A 256 -27.01 -10.24 38.29
N PRO A 257 -26.57 -9.00 37.98
CA PRO A 257 -25.23 -8.54 38.30
C PRO A 257 -25.11 -8.14 39.79
N GLN A 258 -24.19 -8.76 40.53
CA GLN A 258 -23.79 -8.26 41.84
C GLN A 258 -22.88 -7.01 41.71
N PRO A 259 -22.98 -6.02 42.63
CA PRO A 259 -22.13 -4.84 42.61
C PRO A 259 -20.74 -5.15 43.15
N VAL A 260 -19.70 -4.60 42.51
CA VAL A 260 -18.32 -4.61 43.01
C VAL A 260 -18.04 -3.27 43.68
N ASP A 261 -17.76 -3.28 44.98
CA ASP A 261 -17.37 -2.09 45.73
C ASP A 261 -15.89 -1.74 45.46
N PRO A 262 -15.53 -0.47 45.18
CA PRO A 262 -14.14 -0.08 44.99
C PRO A 262 -13.45 0.18 46.34
N GLN A 263 -12.32 -0.51 46.59
CA GLN A 263 -11.43 -0.20 47.72
C GLN A 263 -10.63 1.09 47.46
N PRO A 264 -10.37 1.93 48.48
CA PRO A 264 -9.57 3.14 48.33
C PRO A 264 -8.06 2.82 48.28
N VAL A 265 -7.35 3.42 47.32
CA VAL A 265 -5.88 3.40 47.27
C VAL A 265 -5.35 4.61 48.03
N ASN A 266 -4.52 4.38 49.05
CA ASN A 266 -3.91 5.42 49.86
C ASN A 266 -2.63 5.95 49.15
N PRO A 267 -2.42 7.27 48.98
CA PRO A 267 -1.24 7.79 48.32
C PRO A 267 -0.02 7.79 49.26
N GLN A 268 1.12 7.28 48.78
CA GLN A 268 2.41 7.41 49.47
C GLN A 268 3.04 8.80 49.22
N PRO A 269 3.75 9.39 50.20
CA PRO A 269 4.46 10.65 50.01
C PRO A 269 5.73 10.46 49.17
N VAL A 270 6.02 11.43 48.29
CA VAL A 270 7.27 11.56 47.57
C VAL A 270 8.23 12.48 48.33
N ASP A 271 9.44 12.01 48.61
CA ASP A 271 10.52 12.80 49.21
C ASP A 271 11.10 13.83 48.22
N PRO A 272 11.40 15.07 48.65
CA PRO A 272 12.03 16.06 47.79
C PRO A 272 13.54 15.80 47.66
N MET A 273 14.02 15.64 46.43
CA MET A 273 15.45 15.54 46.16
C MET A 273 16.15 16.90 46.25
N LEU A 274 17.23 16.90 47.02
CA LEU A 274 18.09 18.02 47.39
C LEU A 274 18.79 18.65 46.17
N VAL A 275 18.66 19.97 46.02
CA VAL A 275 19.45 20.79 45.09
C VAL A 275 20.80 21.08 45.74
N ILE A 276 21.91 20.70 45.10
CA ILE A 276 23.25 21.16 45.48
C ILE A 276 23.83 22.00 44.34
N THR A 277 24.26 23.19 44.73
CA THR A 277 24.87 24.30 43.98
C THR A 277 26.18 23.95 43.31
#